data_AF-A0A503B806-F1
#
_entry.id   AF-A0A503B806-F1
#
_cell.length_a   1.000
_cell.length_b   1.000
_cell.length_c   1.000
_cell.angle_alpha   90.00
_cell.angle_beta   90.00
_cell.angle_gamma   90.00
#
_symmetry.space_group_name_H-M   'P 1'
#
loop_
_entity.id
_entity.type
_entity.pdbx_description
1 polymer ?
#
loop_
_entity_poly.entity_id
_entity_poly.type
_entity_poly.pdbx_seq_one_letter_code
_entity_poly.pdbx_strand_id
1 'polypeptide(L)'
;MAVANLDETEAIKAWVLRACEWKTRNIAARFDVDPRRLYEVWEEQGHKGTRFKAMRLFSRLLPNIAVAGRFEVHKPRYQRVAKPENGQMTLEF
;
A
#
# COMPACT_ATOMS: atom_id res chain seq x y z
N MET A 1 11.65 3.64 20.44
CA MET A 1 11.64 2.36 19.71
C MET A 1 11.89 2.68 18.25
N ALA A 2 12.96 2.16 17.66
CA ALA A 2 13.35 2.47 16.29
C ALA A 2 12.23 2.03 15.34
N VAL A 3 11.72 2.94 14.54
CA VAL A 3 10.71 2.65 13.52
C VAL A 3 11.42 1.85 12.43
N ALA A 4 11.30 0.52 12.45
CA ALA A 4 11.84 -0.33 11.40
C ALA A 4 11.21 0.11 10.07
N ASN A 5 12.03 0.68 9.19
CA ASN A 5 11.59 0.98 7.82
C ASN A 5 11.60 -0.33 7.05
N LEU A 6 10.52 -0.61 6.30
CA LEU A 6 10.51 -1.77 5.41
C LEU A 6 11.59 -1.59 4.34
N ASP A 7 12.44 -2.60 4.18
CA ASP A 7 13.31 -2.68 3.03
C ASP A 7 12.52 -3.05 1.75
N GLU A 8 13.17 -3.01 0.59
CA GLU A 8 12.53 -3.36 -0.68
C GLU A 8 12.02 -4.82 -0.70
N THR A 9 12.75 -5.74 -0.08
CA THR A 9 12.42 -7.16 -0.03
C THR A 9 11.20 -7.40 0.85
N GLU A 10 11.11 -6.73 1.99
CA GLU A 10 9.99 -6.77 2.91
C GLU A 10 8.75 -6.14 2.28
N ALA A 11 8.90 -5.02 1.57
CA ALA A 11 7.82 -4.43 0.80
C ALA A 11 7.25 -5.41 -0.25
N ILE A 12 8.11 -6.14 -0.97
CA ILE A 12 7.71 -7.20 -1.90
C ILE A 12 6.97 -8.32 -1.16
N LYS A 13 7.48 -8.79 -0.02
CA LYS A 13 6.83 -9.84 0.79
C LYS A 13 5.47 -9.38 1.33
N ALA A 14 5.34 -8.12 1.73
CA ALA A 14 4.08 -7.56 2.21
C ALA A 14 2.99 -7.58 1.14
N TRP A 15 3.34 -7.27 -0.12
CA TRP A 15 2.45 -7.42 -1.27
C TRP A 15 1.99 -8.87 -1.48
N VAL A 16 2.92 -9.83 -1.41
CA VAL A 16 2.61 -11.26 -1.55
C VAL A 16 1.67 -11.74 -0.43
N LEU A 17 1.95 -11.38 0.83
CA LEU A 17 1.12 -11.76 1.97
C LEU A 17 -0.29 -11.16 1.86
N ARG A 18 -0.41 -9.92 1.39
CA ARG A 18 -1.71 -9.31 1.10
C ARG A 18 -2.48 -10.09 0.03
N ALA A 19 -1.80 -10.50 -1.04
CA ALA A 19 -2.41 -11.31 -2.10
C ALA A 19 -2.86 -12.71 -1.62
N CYS A 20 -2.23 -13.21 -0.55
CA CYS A 20 -2.65 -14.42 0.18
C CYS A 20 -3.75 -14.15 1.22
N GLU A 21 -4.41 -12.98 1.18
CA GLU A 21 -5.52 -12.60 2.08
C GLU A 21 -5.15 -12.52 3.57
N TRP A 22 -3.88 -12.28 3.87
CA TRP A 22 -3.47 -12.03 5.26
C TRP A 22 -4.03 -10.70 5.77
N LYS A 23 -4.48 -10.68 7.03
CA LYS A 23 -4.94 -9.46 7.69
C LYS A 23 -3.78 -8.47 7.84
N THR A 24 -3.98 -7.20 7.49
CA THR A 24 -2.98 -6.12 7.60
C THR A 24 -2.29 -6.09 8.96
N ARG A 25 -3.04 -6.25 10.05
CA ARG A 25 -2.48 -6.29 11.42
C ARG A 25 -1.48 -7.43 11.63
N ASN A 26 -1.70 -8.58 11.00
CA ASN A 26 -0.82 -9.73 11.09
C ASN A 26 0.43 -9.52 10.24
N ILE A 27 0.28 -8.88 9.08
CA ILE A 27 1.41 -8.49 8.22
C ILE A 27 2.30 -7.49 8.96
N ALA A 28 1.69 -6.46 9.56
CA ALA A 28 2.37 -5.44 10.35
C ALA A 28 3.15 -6.04 11.53
N ALA A 29 2.49 -6.91 12.30
CA ALA A 29 3.13 -7.63 13.41
C ALA A 29 4.26 -8.56 12.96
N ARG A 30 4.17 -9.14 11.75
CA ARG A 30 5.23 -10.02 11.22
C ARG A 30 6.52 -9.27 10.89
N PHE A 31 6.41 -8.01 10.45
CA PHE A 31 7.56 -7.18 10.11
C PHE A 31 7.95 -6.19 11.22
N ASP A 32 7.22 -6.19 12.35
CA ASP A 32 7.38 -5.22 13.44
C ASP A 32 7.30 -3.75 12.97
N VAL A 33 6.36 -3.49 12.05
CA VAL A 33 6.17 -2.17 11.43
C VAL A 33 4.77 -1.61 11.70
N ASP A 34 4.67 -0.28 11.70
CA ASP A 34 3.37 0.39 11.78
C ASP A 34 2.53 0.06 10.53
N PRO A 35 1.23 -0.26 10.66
CA PRO A 35 0.34 -0.52 9.52
C PRO A 35 0.33 0.59 8.46
N ARG A 36 0.61 1.85 8.83
CA ARG A 36 0.73 2.97 7.89
C ARG A 36 1.85 2.77 6.88
N ARG A 37 2.97 2.16 7.29
CA ARG A 37 4.08 1.84 6.38
C ARG A 37 3.66 0.83 5.31
N LEU A 38 2.79 -0.11 5.67
CA LEU A 38 2.21 -1.03 4.69
C LEU A 38 1.31 -0.31 3.69
N TYR A 39 0.55 0.71 4.13
CA TYR A 39 -0.24 1.52 3.19
C TYR A 39 0.65 2.29 2.22
N GLU A 40 1.73 2.93 2.68
CA GLU A 40 2.68 3.63 1.80
C GLU A 40 3.29 2.71 0.73
N VAL A 41 3.59 1.45 1.10
CA VAL A 41 4.03 0.41 0.16
C VAL A 41 2.93 0.03 -0.82
N TRP A 42 1.69 -0.16 -0.34
CA TRP A 42 0.55 -0.55 -1.16
C TRP A 42 -0.03 0.58 -2.04
N GLU A 43 0.29 1.82 -1.70
CA GLU A 43 0.00 3.03 -2.48
C GLU A 43 1.14 3.36 -3.47
N GLU A 44 2.25 2.61 -3.46
CA GLU A 44 3.46 2.86 -4.25
C GLU A 44 4.04 4.28 -4.07
N GLN A 45 3.81 4.94 -2.92
CA GLN A 45 4.31 6.31 -2.69
C GLN A 45 5.83 6.36 -2.46
N GLY A 46 6.42 5.33 -1.85
CA GLY A 46 7.87 5.23 -1.63
C GLY A 46 8.57 4.09 -2.38
N HIS A 47 7.87 2.98 -2.63
CA HIS A 47 8.46 1.74 -3.15
C HIS A 47 7.93 1.38 -4.55
N LYS A 48 8.07 2.30 -5.51
CA LYS A 48 7.59 2.12 -6.88
C LYS A 48 8.19 0.87 -7.52
N GLY A 49 7.36 0.03 -8.12
CA GLY A 49 7.81 -1.17 -8.83
C GLY A 49 7.95 -2.44 -7.97
N THR A 50 7.90 -2.33 -6.65
CA THR A 50 7.83 -3.51 -5.75
C THR A 50 6.59 -4.35 -6.02
N ARG A 51 5.48 -3.72 -6.43
CA ARG A 51 4.26 -4.38 -6.89
C ARG A 51 4.52 -5.39 -8.01
N PHE A 52 5.22 -4.98 -9.08
CA PHE A 52 5.51 -5.85 -10.22
C PHE A 52 6.47 -6.99 -9.84
N LYS A 53 7.47 -6.70 -9.00
CA LYS A 53 8.37 -7.72 -8.46
C LYS A 53 7.61 -8.75 -7.62
N ALA A 54 6.66 -8.30 -6.80
CA ALA A 54 5.78 -9.15 -6.00
C ALA A 54 4.84 -10.00 -6.86
N MET A 55 4.26 -9.43 -7.92
CA MET A 55 3.45 -10.20 -8.88
C MET A 55 4.25 -11.34 -9.52
N ARG A 56 5.47 -11.06 -9.99
CA ARG A 56 6.36 -12.09 -10.57
C ARG A 56 6.71 -13.18 -9.56
N LEU A 57 7.02 -12.78 -8.32
CA LEU A 57 7.32 -13.73 -7.25
C LEU A 57 6.10 -14.59 -6.90
N PHE A 58 4.92 -13.98 -6.80
CA PHE A 58 3.67 -14.67 -6.52
C PHE A 58 3.32 -15.69 -7.61
N SER A 59 3.42 -15.32 -8.90
CA SER A 59 3.21 -16.28 -10.00
C SER A 59 4.17 -17.46 -9.96
N ARG A 60 5.41 -17.26 -9.50
CA ARG A 60 6.40 -18.34 -9.37
C ARG A 60 6.12 -19.26 -8.18
N LEU A 61 5.71 -18.69 -7.04
CA LEU A 61 5.43 -19.44 -5.81
C LEU A 61 4.07 -20.15 -5.84
N LEU A 62 3.08 -19.52 -6.47
CA LEU A 62 1.68 -19.96 -6.48
C LEU A 62 1.14 -19.93 -7.91
N PRO A 63 1.64 -20.81 -8.81
CA PRO A 63 1.25 -20.80 -10.22
C PRO A 63 -0.24 -21.12 -10.43
N ASN A 64 -0.87 -21.81 -9.48
CA ASN A 64 -2.28 -22.20 -9.52
C ASN A 64 -3.23 -21.09 -9.04
N ILE A 65 -2.71 -19.93 -8.61
CA ILE A 65 -3.51 -18.84 -8.08
C ILE A 65 -3.47 -17.65 -9.04
N ALA A 66 -4.65 -17.20 -9.48
CA ALA A 66 -4.77 -16.07 -10.40
C ALA A 66 -4.17 -14.78 -9.81
N VAL A 67 -3.33 -14.08 -10.56
CA VAL A 67 -2.71 -12.83 -10.06
C VAL A 67 -3.64 -11.61 -10.22
N ALA A 68 -4.57 -11.69 -11.18
CA ALA A 68 -5.53 -10.62 -11.48
C ALA A 68 -6.36 -10.24 -10.23
N GLY A 69 -6.51 -8.93 -9.98
CA GLY A 69 -7.29 -8.38 -8.86
C GLY A 69 -6.63 -8.45 -7.47
N ARG A 70 -5.53 -9.20 -7.28
CA ARG A 70 -4.89 -9.36 -5.96
C ARG A 70 -3.85 -8.28 -5.62
N PHE A 71 -3.29 -7.66 -6.65
CA PHE A 71 -2.25 -6.61 -6.53
C PHE A 71 -2.80 -5.23 -6.87
N GLU A 72 -4.07 -4.94 -6.55
CA GLU A 72 -4.62 -3.60 -6.76
C GLU A 72 -4.03 -2.62 -5.76
N VAL A 73 -3.69 -1.42 -6.26
CA VAL A 73 -3.20 -0.30 -5.45
C VAL A 73 -4.26 0.03 -4.42
N HIS A 74 -3.84 0.18 -3.16
CA HIS A 74 -4.77 0.56 -2.11
C HIS A 74 -5.32 1.96 -2.43
N LYS A 75 -6.65 2.07 -2.62
CA LYS A 75 -7.33 3.36 -2.73
C LYS A 75 -7.92 3.69 -1.36
N PRO A 76 -7.40 4.69 -0.63
CA PRO A 76 -7.98 5.10 0.64
C PRO A 76 -9.44 5.51 0.41
N ARG A 77 -10.37 4.84 1.10
CA ARG A 77 -11.83 5.06 0.93
C ARG A 77 -12.27 6.45 1.43
N TYR A 78 -11.47 7.08 2.28
CA TYR A 78 -11.76 8.37 2.88
C TYR A 78 -10.60 9.32 2.61
N GLN A 79 -10.62 9.96 1.44
CA GLN A 79 -9.75 11.11 1.19
C GLN A 79 -10.40 12.30 1.92
N ARG A 80 -9.76 12.81 2.98
CA ARG A 80 -10.15 14.12 3.53
C ARG A 80 -9.94 15.12 2.40
N VAL A 81 -11.04 15.52 1.76
CA VAL A 81 -11.03 16.66 0.84
C VAL A 81 -10.52 17.83 1.68
N ALA A 82 -9.35 18.35 1.34
CA ALA A 82 -8.89 19.60 1.93
C ALA A 82 -10.00 20.62 1.67
N LYS A 83 -10.51 21.23 2.75
CA LYS A 83 -11.48 22.33 2.64
C LYS A 83 -10.84 23.37 1.71
N PRO A 84 -11.48 23.78 0.61
CA PRO A 84 -10.92 24.85 -0.21
C PRO A 84 -10.86 26.11 0.65
N GLU A 85 -9.64 26.47 1.06
CA GLU A 85 -9.31 27.83 1.45
C GLU A 85 -9.36 28.66 0.17
N ASN A 86 -10.43 29.43 -0.02
CA ASN A 86 -10.44 30.71 -0.74
C ASN A 86 -11.88 31.21 -0.84
N GLY A 87 -12.26 32.02 0.14
CA GLY A 87 -13.40 32.92 0.02
C GLY A 87 -13.05 34.05 -0.95
N GLN A 88 -13.24 33.81 -2.25
CA GLN A 88 -13.32 34.91 -3.21
C GLN A 88 -14.74 35.50 -3.11
N MET A 89 -14.84 36.54 -2.31
CA MET A 89 -16.00 37.42 -2.28
C MET A 89 -15.88 38.36 -3.48
N THR A 90 -16.51 38.01 -4.59
CA THR A 90 -16.74 38.93 -5.70
C THR A 90 -17.83 39.92 -5.27
N LEU A 91 -17.39 41.12 -4.86
CA LEU A 91 -18.23 42.31 -4.82
C LEU A 91 -18.33 42.84 -6.25
N GLU A 92 -19.47 42.59 -6.90
CA GLU A 92 -19.84 43.35 -8.10
C GLU A 92 -20.47 44.67 -7.64
N PHE A 93 -19.89 45.78 -8.10
CA PHE A 93 -20.37 47.15 -7.90
C PHE A 93 -21.37 47.52 -9.00
#